data_AF-A0A917VGP4-F1
#
_entry.id   AF-A0A917VGP4-F1
#
_cell.length_a   1.000
_cell.length_b   1.000
_cell.length_c   1.000
_cell.angle_alpha   90.00
_cell.angle_beta   90.00
_cell.angle_gamma   90.00
#
_symmetry.space_group_name_H-M   'P 1'
#
loop_
_entity.id
_entity.type
_entity.pdbx_description
1 polymer ?
#
loop_
_entity_poly.entity_id
_entity_poly.type
_entity_poly.pdbx_seq_one_letter_code
_entity_poly.pdbx_strand_id
1 'polypeptide(L)'
;MPRKEQDDRSHLVVAERQRIRTACGGPKYEAICKIASDSPLGVGSHKHGKPSLTKTTVGNFFNGVQAQPGWDVAGPILWACYQYAKDTGLMPEVDPALEARTSWEVLTKLSFSQQPEQNINSTDITQPPPAADVIAKPSKPEGRAVIPPARPGDEFSAEHRWYLNTYGQLGADLHRAAATGDSEAAYCLGSVLAADRQPHRAIPWLAAATESQHLAASQLLTGDVTTKAGLALAVEHTYRLGYTAHHGIGDLGRAEFYYTYAANRGHSDAAYHLAHLFLSRGENGTAARWLTVASAGDNRDAKRQLQKLMQRVNKNVHRAHTLSYHTSE
;
A
#
# COMPACT_ATOMS: atom_id res chain seq x y z
N MET A 1 23.36 -21.18 -18.31
CA MET A 1 22.31 -20.62 -19.21
C MET A 1 22.90 -20.49 -20.61
N PRO A 2 22.23 -20.99 -21.67
CA PRO A 2 22.73 -20.92 -23.05
C PRO A 2 22.79 -19.48 -23.58
N ARG A 3 23.80 -19.16 -24.38
CA ARG A 3 24.12 -17.79 -24.84
C ARG A 3 22.96 -17.11 -25.57
N LYS A 4 22.26 -17.85 -26.44
CA LYS A 4 21.09 -17.35 -27.17
C LYS A 4 19.96 -16.88 -26.24
N GLU A 5 19.74 -17.60 -25.15
CA GLU A 5 18.73 -17.23 -24.16
C GLU A 5 19.16 -16.01 -23.34
N GLN A 6 20.46 -15.80 -23.15
CA GLN A 6 21.00 -14.61 -22.47
C GLN A 6 20.79 -13.35 -23.31
N ASP A 7 20.99 -13.48 -24.62
CA ASP A 7 20.76 -12.41 -25.58
C ASP A 7 19.26 -12.03 -25.62
N ASP A 8 18.36 -13.02 -25.72
CA ASP A 8 16.90 -12.80 -25.73
C ASP A 8 16.40 -12.10 -24.44
N ARG A 9 16.93 -12.49 -23.27
CA ARG A 9 16.58 -11.85 -21.99
C ARG A 9 17.16 -10.44 -21.88
N SER A 10 18.39 -10.21 -22.35
CA SER A 10 18.99 -8.88 -22.35
C SER A 10 18.18 -7.92 -23.21
N HIS A 11 17.72 -8.38 -24.38
CA HIS A 11 16.87 -7.61 -25.26
C HIS A 11 15.58 -7.09 -24.60
N LEU A 12 14.90 -7.95 -23.83
CA LEU A 12 13.69 -7.58 -23.11
C LEU A 12 13.96 -6.51 -22.03
N VAL A 13 15.04 -6.68 -21.26
CA VAL A 13 15.42 -5.74 -20.20
C VAL A 13 15.85 -4.38 -20.77
N VAL A 14 16.52 -4.39 -21.93
CA VAL A 14 16.93 -3.17 -22.64
C VAL A 14 15.72 -2.42 -23.21
N ALA A 15 14.72 -3.14 -23.73
CA ALA A 15 13.48 -2.54 -24.24
C ALA A 15 12.73 -1.79 -23.13
N GLU A 16 12.68 -2.35 -21.92
CA GLU A 16 11.94 -1.79 -20.78
C GLU A 16 12.78 -0.90 -19.84
N ARG A 17 14.03 -0.59 -20.20
CA ARG A 17 15.00 0.08 -19.31
C ARG A 17 14.50 1.35 -18.63
N GLN A 18 13.73 2.18 -19.35
CA GLN A 18 13.26 3.45 -18.79
C GLN A 18 12.08 3.25 -17.83
N ARG A 19 11.24 2.26 -18.11
CA ARG A 19 10.13 1.87 -17.25
C ARG A 19 10.63 1.22 -15.97
N ILE A 20 11.64 0.35 -16.07
CA ILE A 20 12.34 -0.25 -14.93
C ILE A 20 12.86 0.86 -13.99
N ARG A 21 13.45 1.92 -14.56
CA ARG A 21 13.97 3.05 -13.79
C ARG A 21 12.88 3.90 -13.12
N THR A 22 11.80 4.21 -13.83
CA THR A 22 10.72 5.03 -13.28
C THR A 22 9.95 4.24 -12.22
N ALA A 23 9.76 2.95 -12.43
CA ALA A 23 9.10 2.06 -11.48
C ALA A 23 9.84 1.96 -10.14
N CYS A 24 11.18 2.02 -10.12
CA CYS A 24 11.94 2.03 -8.86
C CYS A 24 12.13 3.43 -8.25
N GLY A 25 11.41 4.45 -8.74
CA GLY A 25 11.47 5.82 -8.22
C GLY A 25 12.71 6.61 -8.64
N GLY A 26 13.43 6.16 -9.68
CA GLY A 26 14.61 6.84 -10.21
C GLY A 26 15.82 6.89 -9.25
N PRO A 27 16.31 5.75 -8.73
CA PRO A 27 17.43 5.70 -7.82
C PRO A 27 18.69 6.36 -8.40
N LYS A 28 19.50 6.95 -7.53
CA LYS A 28 20.85 7.41 -7.91
C LYS A 28 21.66 6.19 -8.38
N TYR A 29 22.46 6.35 -9.44
CA TYR A 29 23.27 5.25 -9.99
C TYR A 29 24.19 4.59 -8.96
N GLU A 30 24.62 5.34 -7.95
CA GLU A 30 25.41 4.82 -6.82
C GLU A 30 24.67 3.76 -5.99
N ALA A 31 23.38 3.95 -5.75
CA ALA A 31 22.57 2.96 -5.04
C ALA A 31 22.39 1.70 -5.89
N ILE A 32 22.18 1.86 -7.20
CA ILE A 32 22.07 0.74 -8.14
C ILE A 32 23.39 -0.05 -8.19
N CYS A 33 24.54 0.63 -8.32
CA CYS A 33 25.86 -0.03 -8.32
C CYS A 33 26.12 -0.81 -7.04
N LYS A 34 25.78 -0.23 -5.88
CA LYS A 34 25.97 -0.87 -4.57
C LYS A 34 25.16 -2.16 -4.48
N ILE A 35 23.87 -2.10 -4.79
CA ILE A 35 22.99 -3.27 -4.74
C ILE A 35 23.42 -4.29 -5.81
N ALA A 36 23.67 -3.86 -7.05
CA ALA A 36 24.04 -4.77 -8.14
C ALA A 36 25.33 -5.57 -7.88
N SER A 37 26.21 -5.08 -6.99
CA SER A 37 27.41 -5.80 -6.56
C SER A 37 27.11 -7.08 -5.77
N ASP A 38 25.93 -7.14 -5.14
CA ASP A 38 25.45 -8.30 -4.38
C ASP A 38 24.56 -9.24 -5.24
N SER A 39 24.49 -8.99 -6.54
CA SER A 39 23.65 -9.77 -7.46
C SER A 39 24.14 -11.22 -7.59
N PRO A 40 23.23 -12.22 -7.51
CA PRO A 40 23.58 -13.63 -7.63
C PRO A 40 24.03 -14.05 -9.03
N LEU A 41 23.86 -13.17 -10.05
CA LEU A 41 24.24 -13.45 -11.43
C LEU A 41 25.74 -13.26 -11.70
N GLY A 42 26.45 -12.59 -10.79
CA GLY A 42 27.81 -12.11 -11.04
C GLY A 42 27.82 -10.99 -12.09
N VAL A 43 28.73 -10.05 -11.95
CA VAL A 43 29.02 -9.06 -12.99
C VAL A 43 30.18 -9.64 -13.83
N GLY A 44 30.16 -9.45 -15.15
CA GLY A 44 31.15 -10.06 -16.05
C GLY A 44 32.60 -9.83 -15.63
N SER A 45 33.41 -10.90 -15.61
CA SER A 45 34.81 -10.88 -15.20
C SER A 45 35.67 -10.05 -16.15
N HIS A 46 36.18 -8.89 -15.70
CA HIS A 46 37.40 -8.32 -16.25
C HIS A 46 38.61 -9.05 -15.65
N LYS A 47 39.65 -9.25 -16.46
CA LYS A 47 40.88 -10.00 -16.11
C LYS A 47 41.65 -9.46 -14.88
N HIS A 48 41.28 -8.31 -14.32
CA HIS A 48 41.86 -7.78 -13.09
C HIS A 48 40.80 -7.01 -12.27
N GLY A 49 40.40 -7.54 -11.11
CA GLY A 49 39.58 -6.84 -10.11
C GLY A 49 38.10 -7.25 -10.06
N LYS A 50 37.51 -7.22 -8.86
CA LYS A 50 36.10 -7.58 -8.59
C LYS A 50 35.19 -6.88 -9.60
N PRO A 51 34.27 -7.61 -10.24
CA PRO A 51 33.45 -7.03 -11.30
C PRO A 51 32.39 -6.14 -10.63
N SER A 52 32.62 -4.83 -10.63
CA SER A 52 31.67 -3.86 -10.09
C SER A 52 31.10 -3.04 -11.24
N LEU A 53 29.78 -3.05 -11.39
CA LEU A 53 29.09 -2.13 -12.31
C LEU A 53 29.44 -0.69 -11.93
N THR A 54 30.06 0.05 -12.85
CA THR A 54 30.41 1.46 -12.61
C THR A 54 29.20 2.37 -12.82
N LYS A 55 29.21 3.57 -12.21
CA LYS A 55 28.17 4.59 -12.42
C LYS A 55 28.00 4.93 -13.90
N THR A 56 29.11 4.92 -14.66
CA THR A 56 29.13 5.16 -16.11
C THR A 56 28.43 4.03 -16.88
N THR A 57 28.68 2.77 -16.51
CA THR A 57 28.03 1.61 -17.15
C THR A 57 26.52 1.63 -16.94
N VAL A 58 26.06 1.92 -15.71
CA VAL A 58 24.64 2.05 -15.38
C VAL A 58 24.00 3.25 -16.11
N GLY A 59 24.72 4.38 -16.18
CA GLY A 59 24.27 5.54 -16.95
C GLY A 59 24.13 5.26 -18.44
N ASN A 60 25.11 4.60 -19.05
CA ASN A 60 25.10 4.21 -20.46
C ASN A 60 23.96 3.25 -20.78
N PHE A 61 23.65 2.33 -19.86
CA PHE A 61 22.51 1.42 -19.97
C PHE A 61 21.19 2.20 -20.06
N PHE A 62 20.88 3.05 -19.08
CA PHE A 62 19.60 3.78 -19.07
C PHE A 62 19.50 4.85 -20.17
N ASN A 63 20.61 5.49 -20.52
CA ASN A 63 20.65 6.50 -21.57
C ASN A 63 20.68 5.90 -22.99
N GLY A 64 20.73 4.57 -23.14
CA GLY A 64 20.71 3.90 -24.43
C GLY A 64 21.95 4.12 -25.30
N VAL A 65 23.09 4.46 -24.69
CA VAL A 65 24.35 4.71 -25.40
C VAL A 65 24.90 3.41 -26.02
N GLN A 66 24.63 2.28 -25.37
CA GLN A 66 24.99 0.95 -25.87
C GLN A 66 23.77 0.26 -26.47
N ALA A 67 23.85 -0.10 -27.76
CA ALA A 67 22.72 -0.66 -28.51
C ALA A 67 22.24 -2.01 -27.95
N GLN A 68 23.16 -2.86 -27.48
CA GLN A 68 22.86 -4.17 -26.88
C GLN A 68 23.90 -4.53 -25.80
N PRO A 69 23.67 -4.17 -24.53
CA PRO A 69 24.46 -4.70 -23.42
C PRO A 69 24.25 -6.21 -23.29
N GLY A 70 25.27 -6.95 -22.87
CA GLY A 70 25.14 -8.36 -22.56
C GLY A 70 24.34 -8.59 -21.27
N TRP A 71 23.90 -9.84 -21.06
CA TRP A 71 23.15 -10.23 -19.85
C TRP A 71 23.95 -10.04 -18.55
N ASP A 72 25.27 -10.07 -18.64
CA ASP A 72 26.23 -9.77 -17.58
C ASP A 72 26.13 -8.32 -17.06
N VAL A 73 25.56 -7.41 -17.84
CA VAL A 73 25.28 -6.02 -17.46
C VAL A 73 23.80 -5.81 -17.18
N ALA A 74 22.92 -6.28 -18.07
CA ALA A 74 21.47 -6.07 -17.96
C ALA A 74 20.85 -6.79 -16.75
N GLY A 75 21.28 -8.03 -16.48
CA GLY A 75 20.76 -8.87 -15.39
C GLY A 75 20.99 -8.27 -14.00
N PRO A 76 22.23 -7.90 -13.63
CA PRO A 76 22.49 -7.29 -12.33
C PRO A 76 21.84 -5.91 -12.15
N ILE A 77 21.68 -5.11 -13.22
CA ILE A 77 20.94 -3.83 -13.14
C ILE A 77 19.46 -4.08 -12.88
N LEU A 78 18.83 -5.04 -13.57
CA LEU A 78 17.44 -5.43 -13.33
C LEU A 78 17.25 -5.89 -11.88
N TRP A 79 18.12 -6.78 -11.41
CA TRP A 79 18.09 -7.29 -10.03
C TRP A 79 18.21 -6.16 -9.01
N ALA A 80 19.14 -5.23 -9.22
CA ALA A 80 19.34 -4.11 -8.32
C ALA A 80 18.15 -3.15 -8.28
N CYS A 81 17.51 -2.89 -9.42
CA CYS A 81 16.31 -2.05 -9.45
C CYS A 81 15.11 -2.75 -8.79
N TYR A 82 15.00 -4.07 -8.95
CA TYR A 82 13.98 -4.88 -8.27
C TYR A 82 14.16 -4.82 -6.75
N GLN A 83 15.38 -5.10 -6.26
CA GLN A 83 15.69 -5.07 -4.83
C GLN A 83 15.51 -3.66 -4.26
N TYR A 84 15.97 -2.62 -4.96
CA TYR A 84 15.75 -1.24 -4.54
C TYR A 84 14.26 -0.90 -4.42
N ALA A 85 13.45 -1.29 -5.40
CA ALA A 85 12.00 -1.05 -5.38
C ALA A 85 11.30 -1.89 -4.31
N LYS A 86 11.80 -3.09 -3.99
CA LYS A 86 11.33 -3.92 -2.87
C LYS A 86 11.64 -3.26 -1.53
N ASP A 87 12.88 -2.81 -1.33
CA ASP A 87 13.35 -2.19 -0.09
C ASP A 87 12.68 -0.82 0.16
N THR A 88 12.32 -0.11 -0.91
CA THR A 88 11.64 1.20 -0.83
C THR A 88 10.11 1.10 -0.89
N GLY A 89 9.54 -0.10 -1.10
CA GLY A 89 8.10 -0.30 -1.22
C GLY A 89 7.47 0.29 -2.49
N LEU A 90 8.27 0.59 -3.52
CA LEU A 90 7.86 1.21 -4.79
C LEU A 90 7.54 0.18 -5.90
N MET A 91 7.20 -1.06 -5.54
CA MET A 91 6.81 -2.07 -6.53
C MET A 91 5.54 -1.61 -7.28
N PRO A 92 5.58 -1.36 -8.61
CA PRO A 92 4.39 -1.02 -9.38
C PRO A 92 3.41 -2.20 -9.41
N GLU A 93 2.14 -1.87 -9.19
CA GLU A 93 1.02 -2.79 -9.26
C GLU A 93 0.97 -3.47 -10.64
N VAL A 94 0.80 -4.79 -10.66
CA VAL A 94 0.62 -5.54 -11.91
C VAL A 94 -0.77 -5.22 -12.44
N ASP A 95 -0.87 -4.31 -13.39
CA ASP A 95 -2.11 -4.08 -14.13
C ASP A 95 -2.47 -5.36 -14.90
N PRO A 96 -3.61 -6.03 -14.63
CA PRO A 96 -4.03 -7.22 -15.33
C PRO A 96 -4.26 -6.99 -16.83
N ALA A 97 -4.47 -5.73 -17.24
CA ALA A 97 -4.62 -5.33 -18.64
C ALA A 97 -3.28 -5.05 -19.33
N LEU A 98 -2.18 -4.95 -18.58
CA LEU A 98 -0.84 -4.69 -19.11
C LEU A 98 -0.08 -6.00 -19.16
N GLU A 99 0.37 -6.39 -20.36
CA GLU A 99 0.90 -7.71 -20.68
C GLU A 99 1.77 -8.28 -19.55
N ALA A 100 1.38 -9.46 -19.05
CA ALA A 100 2.03 -10.19 -17.96
C ALA A 100 3.57 -10.22 -18.07
N ARG A 101 4.11 -10.17 -19.29
CA ARG A 101 5.55 -10.13 -19.64
C ARG A 101 6.34 -8.94 -19.07
N THR A 102 5.70 -7.87 -18.61
CA THR A 102 6.36 -6.62 -18.18
C THR A 102 6.28 -6.32 -16.68
N SER A 103 5.64 -7.19 -15.91
CA SER A 103 5.62 -7.08 -14.45
C SER A 103 7.00 -7.42 -13.86
N TRP A 104 7.39 -6.81 -12.74
CA TRP A 104 8.64 -7.16 -12.05
C TRP A 104 8.69 -8.64 -11.70
N GLU A 105 7.58 -9.22 -11.25
CA GLU A 105 7.52 -10.65 -10.96
C GLU A 105 7.76 -11.51 -12.19
N VAL A 106 7.20 -11.17 -13.36
CA VAL A 106 7.42 -11.95 -14.56
C VAL A 106 8.80 -11.69 -15.15
N LEU A 107 9.29 -10.44 -15.15
CA LEU A 107 10.65 -10.12 -15.58
C LEU A 107 11.68 -10.83 -14.71
N THR A 108 11.50 -10.87 -13.39
CA THR A 108 12.35 -11.66 -12.49
C THR A 108 12.16 -13.16 -12.68
N LYS A 109 10.95 -13.70 -12.71
CA LYS A 109 10.69 -15.15 -12.93
C LYS A 109 11.25 -15.64 -14.28
N LEU A 110 11.07 -14.88 -15.35
CA LEU A 110 11.68 -15.15 -16.66
C LEU A 110 13.21 -15.03 -16.62
N SER A 111 13.75 -14.16 -15.78
CA SER A 111 15.20 -13.92 -15.65
C SER A 111 15.93 -14.90 -14.74
N PHE A 112 15.25 -15.50 -13.76
CA PHE A 112 15.83 -16.30 -12.69
C PHE A 112 15.31 -17.74 -12.63
N SER A 113 14.69 -18.25 -13.70
CA SER A 113 14.02 -19.57 -13.79
C SER A 113 14.89 -20.82 -13.57
N GLN A 114 16.09 -20.72 -12.98
CA GLN A 114 16.83 -21.86 -12.44
C GLN A 114 17.52 -21.53 -11.10
N GLN A 115 16.74 -21.27 -10.05
CA GLN A 115 17.14 -21.73 -8.72
C GLN A 115 16.31 -22.96 -8.38
N PRO A 116 16.92 -24.08 -7.94
CA PRO A 116 16.19 -25.31 -7.66
C PRO A 116 15.20 -25.06 -6.51
N GLU A 117 13.95 -25.44 -6.75
CA GLU A 117 12.93 -25.52 -5.72
C GLU A 117 13.47 -26.33 -4.54
N GLN A 118 13.44 -25.73 -3.35
CA GLN A 118 13.65 -26.48 -2.11
C GLN A 118 12.57 -27.57 -2.07
N ASN A 119 13.06 -28.79 -2.21
CA ASN A 119 12.31 -30.02 -2.36
C ASN A 119 11.35 -30.25 -1.19
N ILE A 120 10.05 -29.98 -1.39
CA ILE A 120 8.99 -30.54 -0.56
C ILE A 120 8.57 -31.84 -1.25
N ASN A 121 9.26 -32.95 -0.93
CA ASN A 121 8.94 -34.27 -1.46
C ASN A 121 7.47 -34.61 -1.17
N SER A 122 6.64 -34.50 -2.20
CA SER A 122 5.27 -35.01 -2.24
C SER A 122 5.30 -36.44 -2.75
N THR A 123 5.64 -37.38 -1.88
CA THR A 123 5.45 -38.82 -2.12
C THR A 123 5.12 -39.49 -0.80
N ASP A 124 3.89 -39.32 -0.33
CA ASP A 124 3.16 -40.41 0.31
C ASP A 124 1.65 -40.13 0.32
N ILE A 125 0.99 -40.41 -0.80
CA ILE A 125 -0.46 -40.65 -0.81
C ILE A 125 -0.66 -42.10 -1.23
N THR A 126 -0.42 -43.03 -0.32
CA THR A 126 -1.10 -44.33 -0.37
C THR A 126 -1.24 -44.90 1.04
N GLN A 127 -2.36 -44.57 1.69
CA GLN A 127 -3.25 -45.47 2.45
C GLN A 127 -4.04 -44.70 3.52
N PRO A 128 -5.36 -44.93 3.67
CA PRO A 128 -6.13 -44.40 4.79
C PRO A 128 -5.83 -45.22 6.06
N PRO A 129 -5.50 -44.61 7.22
CA PRO A 129 -5.39 -45.36 8.45
C PRO A 129 -6.78 -45.70 9.02
N PRO A 130 -6.91 -46.87 9.69
CA PRO A 130 -8.19 -47.37 10.19
C PRO A 130 -8.65 -46.63 11.46
N ALA A 131 -9.97 -46.64 11.66
CA ALA A 131 -10.64 -46.12 12.84
C ALA A 131 -10.15 -46.82 14.12
N ALA A 132 -9.72 -46.02 15.11
CA ALA A 132 -9.52 -46.48 16.49
C ALA A 132 -9.75 -45.33 17.48
N ASP A 133 -10.89 -45.43 18.17
CA ASP A 133 -11.19 -45.06 19.56
C ASP A 133 -10.58 -43.79 20.17
N VAL A 134 -11.45 -42.77 20.25
CA VAL A 134 -11.31 -41.58 21.08
C VAL A 134 -11.77 -41.90 22.50
N ILE A 135 -10.84 -42.06 23.45
CA ILE A 135 -11.05 -41.70 24.86
C ILE A 135 -9.72 -41.22 25.48
N ALA A 136 -9.50 -39.90 25.59
CA ALA A 136 -8.65 -39.31 26.63
C ALA A 136 -8.98 -37.81 26.84
N LYS A 137 -8.97 -37.41 28.12
CA LYS A 137 -9.46 -36.18 28.76
C LYS A 137 -8.79 -34.87 28.29
N PRO A 138 -9.43 -33.69 28.53
CA PRO A 138 -8.92 -32.40 28.09
C PRO A 138 -7.71 -31.96 28.90
N SER A 139 -6.53 -31.89 28.27
CA SER A 139 -5.35 -31.23 28.80
C SER A 139 -5.31 -29.75 28.39
N LYS A 140 -5.21 -28.91 29.42
CA LYS A 140 -4.93 -27.47 29.51
C LYS A 140 -4.26 -26.83 28.27
N PRO A 141 -4.68 -25.62 27.83
CA PRO A 141 -4.03 -24.97 26.68
C PRO A 141 -2.68 -24.42 27.13
N GLU A 142 -1.60 -25.11 26.75
CA GLU A 142 -0.25 -24.55 26.80
C GLU A 142 -0.09 -23.55 25.68
N GLY A 143 0.28 -22.32 26.07
CA GLY A 143 0.46 -21.17 25.20
C GLY A 143 1.44 -21.47 24.07
N ARG A 144 0.90 -21.51 22.84
CA ARG A 144 1.71 -21.55 21.63
C ARG A 144 2.09 -20.11 21.29
N ALA A 145 3.39 -19.91 21.07
CA ALA A 145 4.06 -18.63 20.93
C ALA A 145 3.32 -17.66 19.99
N VAL A 146 2.74 -16.62 20.60
CA VAL A 146 2.52 -15.32 19.96
C VAL A 146 3.87 -14.89 19.40
N ILE A 147 3.99 -14.67 18.10
CA ILE A 147 5.12 -13.89 17.57
C ILE A 147 4.84 -12.46 18.04
N PRO A 148 5.54 -11.93 19.06
CA PRO A 148 5.39 -10.53 19.38
C PRO A 148 5.99 -9.75 18.19
N PRO A 149 5.40 -8.63 17.73
CA PRO A 149 6.19 -7.70 16.93
C PRO A 149 7.44 -7.35 17.75
N ALA A 150 8.60 -7.47 17.12
CA ALA A 150 9.89 -7.27 17.75
C ALA A 150 9.90 -5.99 18.61
N ARG A 151 10.42 -6.06 19.84
CA ARG A 151 10.62 -4.91 20.73
C ARG A 151 12.07 -4.87 21.24
N PRO A 152 12.63 -3.70 21.60
CA PRO A 152 12.68 -2.44 20.83
C PRO A 152 14.07 -1.77 20.88
N GLY A 153 14.30 -0.81 19.97
CA GLY A 153 15.37 0.18 20.10
C GLY A 153 15.25 1.27 19.04
N ASP A 154 15.36 0.88 17.77
CA ASP A 154 15.44 1.85 16.66
C ASP A 154 14.34 1.70 15.58
N GLU A 155 13.87 0.48 15.29
CA GLU A 155 12.83 0.23 14.27
C GLU A 155 11.44 0.75 14.69
N PHE A 156 11.05 0.53 15.95
CA PHE A 156 9.79 1.07 16.48
C PHE A 156 9.75 2.60 16.37
N SER A 157 10.90 3.27 16.50
CA SER A 157 11.02 4.72 16.34
C SER A 157 10.89 5.14 14.87
N ALA A 158 11.43 4.38 13.92
CA ALA A 158 11.28 4.67 12.50
C ALA A 158 9.86 4.42 11.98
N GLU A 159 9.26 3.28 12.34
CA GLU A 159 7.89 2.94 11.96
C GLU A 159 6.88 3.86 12.61
N HIS A 160 7.00 4.11 13.92
CA HIS A 160 6.12 5.06 14.61
C HIS A 160 6.22 6.47 14.02
N ARG A 161 7.42 6.92 13.64
CA ARG A 161 7.60 8.20 12.93
C ARG A 161 6.92 8.19 11.56
N TRP A 162 6.93 7.07 10.84
CA TRP A 162 6.18 6.95 9.60
C TRP A 162 4.67 7.11 9.85
N TYR A 163 4.10 6.41 10.83
CA TYR A 163 2.68 6.57 11.18
C TYR A 163 2.34 7.99 11.61
N LEU A 164 3.21 8.64 12.37
CA LEU A 164 3.05 10.04 12.77
C LEU A 164 3.04 10.99 11.57
N ASN A 165 3.94 10.78 10.61
CA ASN A 165 4.05 11.64 9.43
C ASN A 165 2.91 11.39 8.43
N THR A 166 2.44 10.15 8.30
CA THR A 166 1.42 9.76 7.29
C THR A 166 0.00 9.95 7.80
N TYR A 167 -0.26 9.62 9.08
CA TYR A 167 -1.59 9.57 9.68
C TYR A 167 -1.73 10.54 10.87
N GLY A 168 -0.72 11.37 11.13
CA GLY A 168 -0.72 12.31 12.25
C GLY A 168 -0.66 11.63 13.61
N GLN A 169 -0.96 12.40 14.66
CA GLN A 169 -0.90 11.94 16.05
C GLN A 169 -1.83 10.75 16.30
N LEU A 170 -3.02 10.75 15.69
CA LEU A 170 -4.00 9.69 15.87
C LEU A 170 -3.50 8.33 15.34
N GLY A 171 -2.90 8.29 14.15
CA GLY A 171 -2.30 7.07 13.63
C GLY A 171 -1.12 6.58 14.46
N ALA A 172 -0.30 7.51 14.97
CA ALA A 172 0.79 7.19 15.88
C ALA A 172 0.29 6.59 17.21
N ASP A 173 -0.75 7.18 17.80
CA ASP A 173 -1.39 6.69 19.03
C ASP A 173 -2.00 5.31 18.82
N LEU A 174 -2.72 5.10 17.70
CA LEU A 174 -3.28 3.79 17.33
C LEU A 174 -2.17 2.75 17.15
N HIS A 175 -1.07 3.09 16.47
CA HIS A 175 0.08 2.19 16.34
C HIS A 175 0.68 1.82 17.69
N ARG A 176 0.83 2.79 18.59
CA ARG A 176 1.37 2.53 19.93
C ARG A 176 0.45 1.62 20.75
N ALA A 177 -0.85 1.88 20.73
CA ALA A 177 -1.84 1.06 21.44
C ALA A 177 -1.93 -0.37 20.86
N ALA A 178 -1.96 -0.49 19.53
CA ALA A 178 -1.93 -1.78 18.85
C ALA A 178 -0.66 -2.56 19.20
N ALA A 179 0.51 -1.90 19.23
CA ALA A 179 1.78 -2.51 19.64
C ALA A 179 1.82 -2.91 21.12
N THR A 180 0.92 -2.38 21.96
CA THR A 180 0.73 -2.84 23.34
C THR A 180 -0.23 -4.03 23.48
N GLY A 181 -0.85 -4.48 22.38
CA GLY A 181 -1.78 -5.60 22.34
C GLY A 181 -3.25 -5.20 22.39
N ASP A 182 -3.58 -3.92 22.21
CA ASP A 182 -4.97 -3.46 22.09
C ASP A 182 -5.56 -3.92 20.76
N SER A 183 -6.53 -4.84 20.83
CA SER A 183 -7.18 -5.44 19.67
C SER A 183 -8.10 -4.47 18.93
N GLU A 184 -8.71 -3.51 19.61
CA GLU A 184 -9.55 -2.47 19.00
C GLU A 184 -8.67 -1.48 18.23
N ALA A 185 -7.55 -1.07 18.83
CA ALA A 185 -6.58 -0.20 18.16
C ALA A 185 -5.95 -0.88 16.95
N ALA A 186 -5.64 -2.18 17.04
CA ALA A 186 -5.12 -2.98 15.93
C ALA A 186 -6.15 -3.10 14.79
N TYR A 187 -7.42 -3.33 15.11
CA TYR A 187 -8.51 -3.31 14.13
C TYR A 187 -8.68 -1.93 13.46
N CYS A 188 -8.69 -0.86 14.25
CA CYS A 188 -8.82 0.51 13.76
C CYS A 188 -7.68 0.88 12.81
N LEU A 189 -6.43 0.58 13.19
CA LEU A 189 -5.25 0.82 12.37
C LEU A 189 -5.25 -0.03 11.11
N GLY A 190 -5.55 -1.33 11.24
CA GLY A 190 -5.64 -2.27 10.13
C GLY A 190 -6.70 -1.86 9.09
N SER A 191 -7.86 -1.38 9.54
CA SER A 191 -8.94 -0.90 8.66
C SER A 191 -8.50 0.30 7.82
N VAL A 192 -7.84 1.28 8.44
CA VAL A 192 -7.35 2.49 7.76
C VAL A 192 -6.24 2.14 6.77
N LEU A 193 -5.30 1.29 7.17
CA LEU A 193 -4.21 0.83 6.28
C LEU A 193 -4.76 0.03 5.08
N ALA A 194 -5.78 -0.81 5.31
CA ALA A 194 -6.43 -1.54 4.24
C ALA A 194 -7.17 -0.60 3.28
N ALA A 195 -7.94 0.37 3.80
CA ALA A 195 -8.58 1.41 3.00
C ALA A 195 -7.55 2.27 2.23
N ASP A 196 -6.36 2.47 2.79
CA ASP A 196 -5.28 3.21 2.16
C ASP A 196 -4.47 2.39 1.12
N ARG A 197 -4.91 1.17 0.79
CA ARG A 197 -4.24 0.25 -0.14
C ARG A 197 -2.84 -0.17 0.32
N GLN A 198 -2.66 -0.34 1.63
CA GLN A 198 -1.44 -0.88 2.21
C GLN A 198 -1.70 -2.24 2.88
N PRO A 199 -2.11 -3.27 2.11
CA PRO A 199 -2.53 -4.56 2.67
C PRO A 199 -1.39 -5.26 3.43
N HIS A 200 -0.15 -5.13 2.97
CA HIS A 200 1.03 -5.71 3.63
C HIS A 200 1.24 -5.18 5.06
N ARG A 201 0.89 -3.91 5.32
CA ARG A 201 0.91 -3.32 6.68
C ARG A 201 -0.39 -3.60 7.43
N ALA A 202 -1.52 -3.69 6.75
CA ALA A 202 -2.82 -3.92 7.38
C ALA A 202 -2.99 -5.36 7.92
N ILE A 203 -2.59 -6.36 7.14
CA ILE A 203 -2.75 -7.79 7.46
C ILE A 203 -2.19 -8.17 8.84
N PRO A 204 -0.95 -7.82 9.24
CA PRO A 204 -0.45 -8.21 10.55
C PRO A 204 -1.27 -7.63 11.71
N TRP A 205 -1.77 -6.39 11.58
CA TRP A 205 -2.63 -5.78 12.59
C TRP A 205 -4.02 -6.42 12.63
N LEU A 206 -4.61 -6.72 11.47
CA LEU A 206 -5.90 -7.41 11.38
C LEU A 206 -5.80 -8.86 11.92
N ALA A 207 -4.68 -9.54 11.67
CA ALA A 207 -4.41 -10.87 12.22
C ALA A 207 -4.31 -10.82 13.75
N ALA A 208 -3.53 -9.89 14.32
CA ALA A 208 -3.42 -9.71 15.76
C ALA A 208 -4.78 -9.40 16.44
N ALA A 209 -5.61 -8.57 15.79
CA ALA A 209 -6.97 -8.32 16.27
C ALA A 209 -7.86 -9.58 16.19
N THR A 210 -7.72 -10.39 15.14
CA THR A 210 -8.46 -11.64 14.95
C THR A 210 -8.06 -12.70 15.97
N GLU A 211 -6.78 -12.80 16.33
CA GLU A 211 -6.28 -13.67 17.41
C GLU A 211 -6.92 -13.31 18.76
N SER A 212 -7.21 -12.02 18.96
CA SER A 212 -7.95 -11.51 20.11
C SER A 212 -9.48 -11.65 19.95
N GLN A 213 -9.96 -12.45 18.99
CA GLN A 213 -11.36 -12.73 18.68
C GLN A 213 -12.18 -11.51 18.21
N HIS A 214 -11.54 -10.52 17.60
CA HIS A 214 -12.23 -9.35 17.06
C HIS A 214 -12.96 -9.69 15.75
N LEU A 215 -14.28 -9.85 15.82
CA LEU A 215 -15.12 -10.32 14.70
C LEU A 215 -15.01 -9.46 13.45
N ALA A 216 -14.99 -8.12 13.58
CA ALA A 216 -14.91 -7.23 12.43
C ALA A 216 -13.52 -7.27 11.74
N ALA A 217 -12.47 -7.60 12.49
CA ALA A 217 -11.13 -7.78 11.91
C ALA A 217 -11.05 -9.10 11.14
N SER A 218 -11.66 -10.16 11.67
CA SER A 218 -11.79 -11.45 10.99
C SER A 218 -12.51 -11.30 9.66
N GLN A 219 -13.62 -10.55 9.62
CA GLN A 219 -14.37 -10.31 8.39
C GLN A 219 -13.52 -9.62 7.31
N LEU A 220 -12.75 -8.59 7.68
CA LEU A 220 -11.84 -7.91 6.76
C LEU A 220 -10.74 -8.83 6.24
N LEU A 221 -10.17 -9.65 7.12
CA LEU A 221 -9.10 -10.58 6.75
C LEU A 221 -9.61 -11.68 5.81
N THR A 222 -10.81 -12.23 6.08
CA THR A 222 -11.46 -13.23 5.20
C THR A 222 -11.88 -12.65 3.86
N GLY A 223 -12.26 -11.36 3.81
CA GLY A 223 -12.65 -10.68 2.58
C GLY A 223 -11.52 -10.37 1.60
N ASP A 224 -10.27 -10.72 1.94
CA ASP A 224 -9.04 -10.42 1.22
C ASP A 224 -8.92 -8.95 0.81
N VAL A 225 -8.30 -8.17 1.69
CA VAL A 225 -8.04 -6.73 1.54
C VAL A 225 -7.24 -6.35 0.28
N THR A 226 -6.65 -7.31 -0.44
CA THR A 226 -5.98 -7.06 -1.73
C THR A 226 -6.94 -6.98 -2.90
N THR A 227 -8.12 -7.59 -2.78
CA THR A 227 -9.12 -7.61 -3.85
C THR A 227 -9.93 -6.32 -3.89
N LYS A 228 -10.58 -6.03 -5.03
CA LYS A 228 -11.51 -4.90 -5.14
C LYS A 228 -12.66 -4.98 -4.12
N ALA A 229 -13.17 -6.19 -3.87
CA ALA A 229 -14.25 -6.41 -2.91
C ALA A 229 -13.78 -6.20 -1.47
N GLY A 230 -12.62 -6.74 -1.10
CA GLY A 230 -12.04 -6.55 0.23
C GLY A 230 -11.62 -5.10 0.50
N LEU A 231 -11.13 -4.38 -0.51
CA LEU A 231 -10.86 -2.95 -0.38
C LEU A 231 -12.15 -2.14 -0.15
N ALA A 232 -13.23 -2.46 -0.87
CA ALA A 232 -14.52 -1.81 -0.64
C ALA A 232 -15.04 -2.10 0.78
N LEU A 233 -14.86 -3.33 1.27
CA LEU A 233 -15.18 -3.68 2.65
C LEU A 233 -14.31 -2.91 3.66
N ALA A 234 -13.01 -2.76 3.42
CA ALA A 234 -12.12 -1.97 4.27
C ALA A 234 -12.53 -0.50 4.34
N VAL A 235 -12.96 0.07 3.22
CA VAL A 235 -13.48 1.43 3.13
C VAL A 235 -14.78 1.58 3.92
N GLU A 236 -15.69 0.60 3.83
CA GLU A 236 -16.93 0.55 4.63
C GLU A 236 -16.63 0.46 6.13
N HIS A 237 -15.71 -0.41 6.55
CA HIS A 237 -15.31 -0.52 7.95
C HIS A 237 -14.69 0.79 8.47
N THR A 238 -13.87 1.45 7.65
CA THR A 238 -13.28 2.76 7.98
C THR A 238 -14.37 3.84 8.10
N TYR A 239 -15.36 3.85 7.22
CA TYR A 239 -16.52 4.74 7.34
C TYR A 239 -17.28 4.49 8.66
N ARG A 240 -17.54 3.23 9.00
CA ARG A 240 -18.24 2.85 10.25
C ARG A 240 -17.47 3.31 11.48
N LEU A 241 -16.14 3.23 11.49
CA LEU A 241 -15.28 3.78 12.55
C LEU A 241 -15.45 5.31 12.69
N GLY A 242 -15.53 6.03 11.56
CA GLY A 242 -15.82 7.46 11.57
C GLY A 242 -17.21 7.77 12.13
N TYR A 243 -18.21 6.96 11.76
CA TYR A 243 -19.58 7.10 12.25
C TYR A 243 -19.70 6.87 13.75
N THR A 244 -19.05 5.83 14.29
CA THR A 244 -19.05 5.56 15.74
C THR A 244 -18.26 6.62 16.51
N ALA A 245 -17.14 7.12 15.96
CA ALA A 245 -16.42 8.24 16.57
C ALA A 245 -17.27 9.52 16.64
N HIS A 246 -18.01 9.83 15.56
CA HIS A 246 -18.84 11.02 15.48
C HIS A 246 -20.09 10.95 16.38
N HIS A 247 -20.88 9.88 16.25
CA HIS A 247 -22.19 9.78 16.89
C HIS A 247 -22.18 9.01 18.21
N GLY A 248 -21.19 8.14 18.42
CA GLY A 248 -21.03 7.38 19.67
C GLY A 248 -20.22 8.15 20.70
N ILE A 249 -18.95 8.43 20.39
CA ILE A 249 -18.00 9.04 21.33
C ILE A 249 -18.06 10.58 21.29
N GLY A 250 -18.46 11.17 20.16
CA GLY A 250 -18.44 12.62 19.95
C GLY A 250 -17.05 13.18 19.62
N ASP A 251 -16.10 12.33 19.25
CA ASP A 251 -14.75 12.73 18.86
C ASP A 251 -14.72 13.14 17.39
N LEU A 252 -14.90 14.44 17.15
CA LEU A 252 -14.93 15.02 15.81
C LEU A 252 -13.58 14.91 15.09
N GLY A 253 -12.45 14.85 15.84
CA GLY A 253 -11.12 14.72 15.25
C GLY A 253 -10.88 13.32 14.70
N ARG A 254 -11.26 12.29 15.46
CA ARG A 254 -11.25 10.90 14.98
C ARG A 254 -12.23 10.68 13.85
N ALA A 255 -13.43 11.24 13.96
CA ALA A 255 -14.43 11.16 12.90
C ALA A 255 -13.91 11.74 11.58
N GLU A 256 -13.35 12.95 11.62
CA GLU A 256 -12.75 13.61 10.45
C GLU A 256 -11.64 12.76 9.83
N PHE A 257 -10.76 12.19 10.65
CA PHE A 257 -9.69 11.31 10.19
C PHE A 257 -10.24 10.11 9.40
N TYR A 258 -11.14 9.33 10.00
CA TYR A 258 -11.69 8.14 9.33
C TYR A 258 -12.54 8.48 8.10
N TYR A 259 -13.38 9.51 8.19
CA TYR A 259 -14.16 9.96 7.05
C TYR A 259 -13.28 10.44 5.90
N THR A 260 -12.14 11.08 6.18
CA THR A 260 -11.20 11.53 5.13
C THR A 260 -10.65 10.35 4.34
N TYR A 261 -10.22 9.26 4.99
CA TYR A 261 -9.71 8.08 4.28
C TYR A 261 -10.82 7.37 3.50
N ALA A 262 -12.01 7.21 4.07
CA ALA A 262 -13.13 6.60 3.36
C ALA A 262 -13.60 7.46 2.16
N ALA A 263 -13.70 8.78 2.34
CA ALA A 263 -14.12 9.72 1.30
C ALA A 263 -13.09 9.81 0.15
N ASN A 264 -11.79 9.79 0.46
CA ASN A 264 -10.72 9.75 -0.54
C ASN A 264 -10.79 8.50 -1.44
N ARG A 265 -11.38 7.42 -0.94
CA ARG A 265 -11.61 6.18 -1.70
C ARG A 265 -12.98 6.12 -2.38
N GLY A 266 -13.73 7.22 -2.35
CA GLY A 266 -14.98 7.38 -3.09
C GLY A 266 -16.24 7.00 -2.30
N HIS A 267 -16.15 6.80 -0.99
CA HIS A 267 -17.35 6.56 -0.17
C HIS A 267 -18.20 7.82 -0.08
N SER A 268 -19.40 7.78 -0.67
CA SER A 268 -20.29 8.95 -0.81
C SER A 268 -20.79 9.48 0.54
N ASP A 269 -21.22 8.60 1.45
CA ASP A 269 -21.70 9.03 2.77
C ASP A 269 -20.59 9.57 3.67
N ALA A 270 -19.40 8.96 3.66
CA ALA A 270 -18.24 9.51 4.35
C ALA A 270 -17.90 10.93 3.85
N ALA A 271 -17.93 11.15 2.53
CA ALA A 271 -17.71 12.47 1.94
C ALA A 271 -18.81 13.47 2.36
N TYR A 272 -20.06 13.03 2.48
CA TYR A 272 -21.16 13.87 2.97
C TYR A 272 -20.97 14.28 4.44
N HIS A 273 -20.64 13.32 5.32
CA HIS A 273 -20.41 13.60 6.73
C HIS A 273 -19.17 14.49 6.94
N LEU A 274 -18.10 14.25 6.18
CA LEU A 274 -16.91 15.08 6.19
C LEU A 274 -17.23 16.52 5.75
N ALA A 275 -18.04 16.69 4.70
CA ALA A 275 -18.49 18.01 4.30
C ALA A 275 -19.28 18.72 5.41
N HIS A 276 -20.14 18.00 6.14
CA HIS A 276 -20.90 18.56 7.25
C HIS A 276 -19.99 19.04 8.39
N LEU A 277 -18.92 18.30 8.70
CA LEU A 277 -17.90 18.75 9.67
C LEU A 277 -17.26 20.07 9.22
N PHE A 278 -16.87 20.19 7.95
CA PHE A 278 -16.32 21.45 7.42
C PHE A 278 -17.34 22.60 7.40
N LEU A 279 -18.61 22.34 7.10
CA LEU A 279 -19.67 23.35 7.19
C LEU A 279 -19.85 23.88 8.60
N SER A 280 -19.78 23.00 9.61
CA SER A 280 -19.89 23.40 11.01
C SER A 280 -18.75 24.33 11.45
N ARG A 281 -17.57 24.22 10.81
CA ARG A 281 -16.40 25.09 11.01
C ARG A 281 -16.41 26.35 10.13
N GLY A 282 -17.40 26.50 9.24
CA GLY A 282 -17.50 27.62 8.31
C GLY A 282 -16.60 27.49 7.06
N GLU A 283 -15.95 26.35 6.86
CA GLU A 283 -15.06 26.08 5.72
C GLU A 283 -15.84 25.69 4.46
N ASN A 284 -16.64 26.63 3.95
CA ASN A 284 -17.57 26.40 2.86
C ASN A 284 -16.89 25.90 1.57
N GLY A 285 -15.67 26.34 1.29
CA GLY A 285 -14.92 25.90 0.10
C GLY A 285 -14.54 24.41 0.16
N THR A 286 -13.96 23.98 1.28
CA THR A 286 -13.61 22.58 1.54
C THR A 286 -14.85 21.70 1.55
N ALA A 287 -15.93 22.17 2.20
CA ALA A 287 -17.21 21.48 2.20
C ALA A 287 -17.81 21.31 0.80
N ALA A 288 -17.77 22.33 -0.06
CA ALA A 288 -18.28 22.24 -1.43
C ALA A 288 -17.59 21.14 -2.24
N ARG A 289 -16.26 21.03 -2.09
CA ARG A 289 -15.46 19.97 -2.75
C ARG A 289 -15.94 18.59 -2.34
N TRP A 290 -16.11 18.35 -1.03
CA TRP A 290 -16.56 17.05 -0.53
C TRP A 290 -18.03 16.74 -0.87
N LEU A 291 -18.92 17.74 -0.84
CA LEU A 291 -20.30 17.57 -1.31
C LEU A 291 -20.37 17.22 -2.80
N THR A 292 -19.42 17.69 -3.61
CA THR A 292 -19.34 17.34 -5.03
C THR A 292 -18.98 15.86 -5.20
N VAL A 293 -17.99 15.37 -4.44
CA VAL A 293 -17.62 13.94 -4.40
C VAL A 293 -18.81 13.08 -3.95
N ALA A 294 -19.49 13.47 -2.87
CA ALA A 294 -20.67 12.76 -2.37
C ALA A 294 -21.84 12.75 -3.38
N SER A 295 -22.05 13.85 -4.09
CA SER A 295 -23.10 13.97 -5.11
C SER A 295 -22.83 13.09 -6.34
N ALA A 296 -21.56 12.86 -6.68
CA ALA A 296 -21.19 11.95 -7.76
C ALA A 296 -21.50 10.48 -7.44
N GLY A 297 -21.53 10.13 -6.15
CA GLY A 297 -21.97 8.82 -5.66
C GLY A 297 -23.47 8.72 -5.36
N ASP A 298 -24.30 9.54 -6.02
CA ASP A 298 -25.76 9.59 -5.93
C ASP A 298 -26.35 9.92 -4.54
N ASN A 299 -25.58 10.57 -3.66
CA ASN A 299 -26.12 11.04 -2.39
C ASN A 299 -27.02 12.28 -2.60
N ARG A 300 -28.34 12.06 -2.49
CA ARG A 300 -29.38 13.09 -2.72
C ARG A 300 -29.29 14.27 -1.75
N ASP A 301 -28.88 14.02 -0.51
CA ASP A 301 -28.75 15.06 0.51
C ASP A 301 -27.51 15.93 0.25
N ALA A 302 -26.41 15.32 -0.18
CA ALA A 302 -25.22 16.04 -0.61
C ALA A 302 -25.53 17.00 -1.77
N LYS A 303 -26.27 16.53 -2.79
CA LYS A 303 -26.69 17.36 -3.93
C LYS A 303 -27.52 18.56 -3.51
N ARG A 304 -28.48 18.35 -2.60
CA ARG A 304 -29.33 19.43 -2.05
C ARG A 304 -28.51 20.45 -1.26
N GLN A 305 -27.57 20.00 -0.44
CA GLN A 305 -26.70 20.88 0.35
C GLN A 305 -25.73 21.68 -0.53
N LEU A 306 -25.14 21.05 -1.55
CA LEU A 306 -24.28 21.72 -2.52
C LEU A 306 -25.03 22.84 -3.25
N GLN A 307 -26.26 22.57 -3.69
CA GLN A 307 -27.10 23.57 -4.34
C GLN A 307 -27.39 24.77 -3.44
N LYS A 308 -27.73 24.54 -2.16
CA LYS A 308 -27.94 25.61 -1.17
C LYS A 308 -26.67 26.43 -0.95
N LEU A 309 -25.52 25.78 -0.87
CA LEU A 309 -24.23 26.45 -0.69
C LEU A 309 -23.88 27.34 -1.88
N MET A 310 -24.01 26.81 -3.10
CA MET A 310 -23.76 27.54 -4.34
C MET A 310 -24.69 28.75 -4.49
N GLN A 311 -25.97 28.61 -4.11
CA GLN A 311 -26.91 29.74 -4.10
C GLN A 311 -26.50 30.85 -3.12
N ARG A 312 -25.98 30.49 -1.94
CA ARG A 312 -25.47 31.47 -0.95
C ARG A 312 -24.24 32.20 -1.50
N VAL A 313 -23.29 31.47 -2.07
CA VAL A 313 -22.08 32.06 -2.68
C VAL A 313 -22.47 33.00 -3.83
N ASN A 314 -23.35 32.58 -4.73
CA ASN A 314 -23.78 33.40 -5.86
C ASN A 314 -24.47 34.70 -5.41
N LYS A 315 -25.34 34.63 -4.38
CA LYS A 315 -25.99 35.84 -3.81
C LYS A 315 -24.97 36.79 -3.18
N ASN A 316 -23.93 36.28 -2.52
CA ASN A 316 -22.89 37.11 -1.92
C ASN A 316 -22.01 37.78 -2.98
N VAL A 317 -21.70 37.10 -4.08
CA VAL A 317 -20.97 37.66 -5.22
C VAL A 317 -21.78 38.79 -5.88
N HIS A 318 -23.08 38.57 -6.12
CA HIS A 318 -23.95 39.61 -6.69
C HIS A 318 -24.05 40.84 -5.77
N ARG A 319 -24.16 40.64 -4.45
CA ARG A 319 -24.16 41.74 -3.47
C ARG A 319 -22.85 42.52 -3.44
N ALA A 320 -21.71 41.84 -3.44
CA ALA A 320 -20.39 42.48 -3.46
C ALA A 320 -20.18 43.32 -4.73
N HIS A 321 -20.63 42.81 -5.88
CA HIS A 321 -20.61 43.54 -7.14
C HIS A 321 -21.47 44.82 -7.04
N THR A 322 -22.70 44.75 -6.53
CA THR A 322 -23.56 45.94 -6.39
C THR A 322 -23.00 47.00 -5.41
N LEU A 323 -22.25 46.60 -4.39
CA LEU A 323 -21.63 47.51 -3.41
C LEU A 323 -20.39 48.24 -3.94
N SER A 324 -19.64 47.64 -4.87
CA SER A 324 -18.48 48.31 -5.49
C SER A 324 -18.87 49.42 -6.48
N TYR A 325 -20.04 49.32 -7.11
CA TYR A 325 -20.55 50.38 -8.00
C TYR A 325 -21.13 51.59 -7.25
N HIS A 326 -21.54 51.45 -5.99
CA HIS A 326 -22.12 52.55 -5.19
C HIS A 326 -21.09 53.31 -4.33
N THR A 327 -19.83 52.90 -4.31
CA THR A 327 -18.75 53.55 -3.53
C THR A 327 -17.74 54.31 -4.40
N SER A 328 -18.03 54.44 -5.71
CA SER A 328 -17.18 55.12 -6.70
C SER A 328 -17.77 56.46 -7.20
N GLU A 329 -18.80 56.98 -6.54
CA GLU A 329 -19.38 58.33 -6.74
C GLU A 329 -19.07 59.22 -5.54
#